data_AF-A0A955S0U5-F1
#
_entry.id   AF-A0A955S0U5-F1
#
_cell.length_a   1.000
_cell.length_b   1.000
_cell.length_c   1.000
_cell.angle_alpha   90.00
_cell.angle_beta   90.00
_cell.angle_gamma   90.00
#
_symmetry.space_group_name_H-M   'P 1'
#
loop_
_entity.id
_entity.type
_entity.pdbx_description
1 polymer ?
#
loop_
_entity_poly.entity_id
_entity_poly.type
_entity_poly.pdbx_seq_one_letter_code
_entity_poly.pdbx_strand_id
1 'polypeptide(L)'
;LNHGHHAYLWKYYQALIRLRKIFLQKNYFKRENIQINTPQENLLVVEYTHSSQGVIQCMNFSNQQLEHTLPEHNSIQWNLLIDSADSQWFGPDSDKPNTFKTTNSVRLCARSIMVFDRKVL
;
A
#
# COMPACT_ATOMS: atom_id res chain seq x y z
N LEU A 1 6.86 -31.12 5.07
CA LEU A 1 7.79 -30.84 3.94
C LEU A 1 7.28 -29.60 3.20
N ASN A 2 8.00 -28.48 3.35
CA ASN A 2 7.67 -27.15 2.81
C ASN A 2 7.86 -27.09 1.29
N HIS A 3 6.91 -27.58 0.47
CA HIS A 3 7.17 -27.78 -0.98
C HIS A 3 6.30 -26.93 -1.92
N GLY A 4 5.70 -25.83 -1.44
CA GLY A 4 4.95 -24.91 -2.32
C GLY A 4 5.02 -23.43 -1.94
N HIS A 5 5.24 -23.09 -0.67
CA HIS A 5 5.14 -21.70 -0.19
C HIS A 5 6.33 -20.81 -0.58
N HIS A 6 7.50 -21.39 -0.85
CA HIS A 6 8.70 -20.64 -1.23
C HIS A 6 8.53 -19.87 -2.54
N ALA A 7 7.75 -20.41 -3.49
CA ALA A 7 7.49 -19.75 -4.76
C ALA A 7 6.67 -18.46 -4.58
N TYR A 8 5.67 -18.47 -3.68
CA TYR A 8 4.88 -17.29 -3.34
C TYR A 8 5.74 -16.20 -2.69
N LEU A 9 6.55 -16.59 -1.71
CA LEU A 9 7.45 -15.66 -1.03
C LEU A 9 8.49 -15.07 -2.00
N TRP A 10 9.05 -15.88 -2.90
CA TRP A 10 9.97 -15.41 -3.93
C TRP A 10 9.32 -14.38 -4.86
N LYS A 11 8.10 -14.65 -5.36
CA LYS A 11 7.35 -13.69 -6.18
C LYS A 11 7.03 -12.41 -5.39
N TYR A 12 6.69 -12.52 -4.11
CA TYR A 12 6.44 -11.37 -3.24
C TYR A 12 7.69 -10.49 -3.09
N TYR A 13 8.86 -11.10 -2.84
CA TYR A 13 10.12 -10.34 -2.79
C TYR A 13 10.47 -9.69 -4.13
N GLN A 14 10.20 -10.35 -5.26
CA GLN A 14 10.36 -9.73 -6.57
C GLN A 14 9.45 -8.49 -6.74
N ALA A 15 8.21 -8.56 -6.26
CA ALA A 15 7.30 -7.41 -6.26
C ALA A 15 7.82 -6.27 -5.38
N LEU A 16 8.33 -6.56 -4.17
CA LEU A 16 8.94 -5.56 -3.30
C LEU A 16 10.19 -4.90 -3.92
N ILE A 17 11.01 -5.66 -4.64
CA ILE A 17 12.16 -5.11 -5.37
C ILE A 17 11.68 -4.15 -6.48
N ARG A 18 10.63 -4.50 -7.22
CA ARG A 18 10.03 -3.61 -8.23
C ARG A 18 9.46 -2.35 -7.59
N LEU A 19 8.74 -2.49 -6.48
CA LEU A 19 8.22 -1.36 -5.71
C LEU A 19 9.34 -0.41 -5.25
N ARG A 20 10.44 -0.95 -4.70
CA ARG A 20 11.62 -0.15 -4.32
C ARG A 20 12.17 0.64 -5.51
N LYS A 21 12.23 0.06 -6.71
CA LYS A 21 12.69 0.76 -7.91
C LYS A 21 11.76 1.93 -8.29
N ILE A 22 10.45 1.78 -8.13
CA ILE A 22 9.48 2.88 -8.34
C ILE A 22 9.79 4.04 -7.39
N PHE A 23 10.00 3.74 -6.10
CA PHE A 23 10.35 4.77 -5.11
C PHE A 23 11.65 5.49 -5.47
N LEU A 24 12.68 4.74 -5.93
CA LEU A 24 13.99 5.29 -6.34
C LEU A 24 13.87 6.25 -7.51
N GLN A 25 13.09 5.88 -8.53
CA GLN A 25 12.86 6.73 -9.71
C GLN A 25 12.11 8.01 -9.37
N LYS A 26 11.19 7.97 -8.39
CA LYS A 26 10.36 9.12 -8.00
C LYS A 26 10.99 10.00 -6.91
N ASN A 27 12.20 9.67 -6.44
CA ASN A 27 12.96 10.44 -5.45
C ASN A 27 12.21 10.71 -4.13
N TYR A 28 11.42 9.74 -3.66
CA TYR A 28 10.63 9.86 -2.42
C TYR A 28 11.43 9.76 -1.12
N PHE A 29 12.76 9.64 -1.18
CA PHE A 29 13.60 9.38 0.00
C PHE A 29 14.02 10.64 0.76
N LYS A 30 13.66 11.82 0.27
CA LYS A 30 13.94 13.07 0.98
C LYS A 30 12.97 13.23 2.15
N ARG A 31 13.51 13.51 3.34
CA ARG A 31 12.71 13.56 4.58
C ARG A 31 11.64 14.65 4.53
N GLU A 32 11.89 15.76 3.85
CA GLU A 32 10.92 16.83 3.65
C GLU A 32 9.66 16.42 2.86
N ASN A 33 9.73 15.30 2.13
CA ASN A 33 8.65 14.78 1.31
C ASN A 33 7.83 13.68 2.03
N ILE A 34 8.11 13.39 3.30
CA ILE A 34 7.51 12.27 4.04
C ILE A 34 6.67 12.81 5.18
N GLN A 35 5.39 12.45 5.18
CA GLN A 35 4.47 12.66 6.29
C GLN A 35 4.10 11.31 6.90
N ILE A 36 4.08 11.24 8.23
CA ILE A 36 3.78 10.02 8.97
C ILE A 36 2.62 10.31 9.91
N ASN A 37 1.56 9.53 9.80
CA ASN A 37 0.35 9.65 10.59
C ASN A 37 -0.01 8.31 11.23
N THR A 38 -0.60 8.36 12.42
CA THR A 38 -1.14 7.19 13.13
C THR A 38 -2.61 7.44 13.47
N PRO A 39 -3.50 7.37 12.47
CA PRO A 39 -4.89 7.81 12.63
C PRO A 39 -5.71 6.89 13.56
N GLN A 40 -5.25 5.66 13.77
CA GLN A 40 -5.85 4.67 14.66
C GLN A 40 -4.75 3.88 15.36
N GLU A 41 -5.08 3.24 16.47
CA GLU A 41 -4.16 2.33 17.15
C GLU A 41 -3.74 1.20 16.18
N ASN A 42 -2.44 0.90 16.13
CA ASN A 42 -1.86 -0.12 15.25
C ASN A 42 -1.95 0.17 13.74
N LEU A 43 -2.37 1.37 13.32
CA LEU A 43 -2.34 1.80 11.93
C LEU A 43 -1.27 2.87 11.73
N LEU A 44 -0.28 2.57 10.90
CA LEU A 44 0.74 3.52 10.45
C LEU A 44 0.49 3.89 8.99
N VAL A 45 0.31 5.19 8.73
CA VAL A 45 0.16 5.73 7.38
C VAL A 45 1.36 6.60 7.07
N VAL A 46 2.02 6.32 5.95
CA VAL A 46 3.15 7.09 5.45
C VAL A 46 2.80 7.63 4.08
N GLU A 47 2.78 8.95 3.96
CA GLU A 47 2.56 9.66 2.70
C GLU A 47 3.87 10.23 2.21
N TYR A 48 4.20 9.91 0.96
CA TYR A 48 5.34 10.43 0.23
C TYR A 48 4.84 11.38 -0.85
N THR A 49 5.14 12.67 -0.75
CA THR A 49 4.68 13.69 -1.70
C THR A 49 5.85 14.36 -2.40
N HIS A 50 5.86 14.37 -3.73
CA HIS A 50 6.84 15.11 -4.51
C HIS A 50 6.19 15.71 -5.75
N SER A 51 6.04 17.03 -5.76
CA SER A 51 5.31 17.75 -6.83
C SER A 51 3.88 17.20 -7.00
N SER A 52 3.45 16.91 -8.22
CA SER A 52 2.15 16.31 -8.54
C SER A 52 2.06 14.82 -8.21
N GLN A 53 3.17 14.14 -7.91
CA GLN A 53 3.18 12.71 -7.62
C GLN A 53 3.11 12.43 -6.11
N GLY A 54 2.55 11.29 -5.75
CA GLY A 54 2.57 10.83 -4.37
C GLY A 54 2.38 9.33 -4.24
N VAL A 55 2.82 8.79 -3.11
CA VAL A 55 2.58 7.40 -2.72
C VAL A 55 2.07 7.39 -1.30
N ILE A 56 1.08 6.56 -1.01
CA ILE A 56 0.61 6.31 0.35
C ILE A 56 0.84 4.86 0.69
N GLN A 57 1.44 4.63 1.86
CA GLN A 57 1.59 3.32 2.45
C GLN A 57 0.77 3.25 3.74
N CYS A 58 -0.11 2.26 3.82
CA CYS A 58 -0.90 1.97 5.00
C CYS A 58 -0.46 0.62 5.57
N MET A 59 -0.12 0.59 6.86
CA MET A 59 0.38 -0.60 7.55
C MET A 59 -0.51 -0.88 8.77
N ASN A 60 -1.24 -1.98 8.72
CA ASN A 60 -2.05 -2.48 9.83
C ASN A 60 -1.22 -3.50 10.62
N PHE A 61 -0.80 -3.14 11.82
CA PHE A 61 -0.07 -4.02 12.74
C PHE A 61 -0.99 -4.78 13.71
N SER A 62 -2.30 -4.53 13.68
CA SER A 62 -3.25 -5.20 14.55
C SER A 62 -3.50 -6.64 14.10
N ASN A 63 -4.14 -7.42 14.98
CA ASN A 63 -4.65 -8.74 14.68
C ASN A 63 -6.06 -8.71 14.05
N GLN A 64 -6.59 -7.53 13.74
CA GLN A 64 -7.94 -7.33 13.21
C GLN A 64 -7.89 -6.58 11.88
N GLN A 65 -8.95 -6.68 11.10
CA GLN A 65 -9.12 -5.87 9.90
C GLN A 65 -9.43 -4.42 10.31
N LEU A 66 -8.84 -3.46 9.59
CA LEU A 66 -9.09 -2.03 9.79
C LEU A 66 -9.67 -1.40 8.53
N GLU A 67 -10.52 -0.41 8.72
CA GLU A 67 -10.99 0.47 7.65
C GLU A 67 -10.30 1.82 7.78
N HIS A 68 -9.84 2.37 6.66
CA HIS A 68 -9.16 3.65 6.63
C HIS A 68 -9.51 4.43 5.37
N THR A 69 -9.85 5.71 5.54
CA THR A 69 -10.07 6.62 4.42
C THR A 69 -8.75 7.26 3.99
N LEU A 70 -8.33 6.99 2.76
CA LEU A 70 -7.21 7.64 2.11
C LEU A 70 -7.48 9.17 2.00
N PRO A 71 -6.44 10.00 2.09
CA PRO A 71 -6.55 11.44 1.88
C PRO A 71 -7.24 11.78 0.56
N GLU A 72 -8.26 12.65 0.67
CA GLU A 72 -8.90 13.26 -0.49
C GLU A 72 -7.97 14.31 -1.10
N HIS A 73 -7.53 14.05 -2.31
CA HIS A 73 -6.88 15.04 -3.16
C HIS A 73 -7.76 15.26 -4.39
N ASN A 74 -8.06 16.50 -4.72
CA ASN A 74 -8.96 16.85 -5.84
C ASN A 74 -8.52 16.17 -7.14
N SER A 75 -9.43 15.45 -7.81
CA SER A 75 -9.24 14.81 -9.13
C SER A 75 -8.16 13.71 -9.18
N ILE A 76 -7.98 12.96 -8.10
CA ILE A 76 -6.92 11.95 -7.99
C ILE A 76 -7.48 10.54 -8.00
N GLN A 77 -6.87 9.67 -8.82
CA GLN A 77 -7.12 8.23 -8.80
C GLN A 77 -5.96 7.52 -8.09
N TRP A 78 -6.28 6.80 -7.01
CA TRP A 78 -5.34 5.91 -6.32
C TRP A 78 -5.24 4.57 -7.04
N ASN A 79 -4.03 4.16 -7.38
CA ASN A 79 -3.76 2.85 -7.97
C ASN A 79 -3.03 1.97 -6.94
N LEU A 80 -3.59 0.81 -6.63
CA LEU A 80 -2.94 -0.16 -5.76
C LEU A 80 -1.66 -0.70 -6.43
N LEU A 81 -0.50 -0.48 -5.80
CA LEU A 81 0.79 -1.02 -6.24
C LEU A 81 1.07 -2.38 -5.63
N ILE A 82 0.77 -2.55 -4.35
CA ILE A 82 0.90 -3.82 -3.66
C ILE A 82 -0.11 -3.92 -2.53
N ASP A 83 -0.59 -5.13 -2.32
CA ASP A 83 -1.28 -5.55 -1.11
C ASP A 83 -0.64 -6.85 -0.63
N SER A 84 -0.07 -6.83 0.57
CA SER A 84 0.61 -8.00 1.15
C SER A 84 -0.35 -9.14 1.55
N ALA A 85 -1.64 -8.85 1.70
CA ALA A 85 -2.66 -9.85 2.06
C ALA A 85 -3.27 -10.56 0.84
N ASP A 86 -2.85 -10.18 -0.36
CA ASP A 86 -3.34 -10.75 -1.62
C ASP A 86 -3.10 -12.26 -1.70
N SER A 87 -4.13 -13.00 -2.15
CA SER A 87 -4.05 -14.43 -2.43
C SER A 87 -2.94 -14.79 -3.43
N GLN A 88 -2.52 -13.86 -4.31
CA GLN A 88 -1.37 -14.07 -5.20
C GLN A 88 -0.03 -14.28 -4.44
N TRP A 89 0.04 -13.86 -3.18
CA TRP A 89 1.15 -14.09 -2.26
C TRP A 89 0.85 -15.16 -1.20
N PHE A 90 -0.24 -15.91 -1.37
CA PHE A 90 -0.77 -16.84 -0.36
C PHE A 90 -1.24 -16.13 0.94
N GLY A 91 -1.68 -14.88 0.82
CA GLY A 91 -2.36 -14.17 1.91
C GLY A 91 -3.80 -14.65 2.12
N PRO A 92 -4.49 -14.20 3.19
CA PRO A 92 -5.88 -14.57 3.51
C PRO A 92 -6.92 -14.03 2.51
N ASP A 93 -6.45 -13.42 1.43
CA ASP A 93 -7.18 -12.58 0.50
C ASP A 93 -7.72 -11.31 1.16
N SER A 94 -7.94 -10.33 0.32
CA SER A 94 -8.44 -9.01 0.71
C SER A 94 -9.55 -8.65 -0.26
N ASP A 95 -10.55 -7.96 0.25
CA ASP A 95 -11.67 -7.50 -0.56
C ASP A 95 -11.21 -6.27 -1.36
N LYS A 96 -10.46 -6.49 -2.44
CA LYS A 96 -9.80 -5.44 -3.24
C LYS A 96 -10.72 -4.88 -4.33
N PRO A 97 -10.95 -3.56 -4.38
CA PRO A 97 -11.33 -2.91 -5.62
C PRO A 97 -10.11 -2.80 -6.56
N ASN A 98 -10.21 -3.30 -7.79
CA ASN A 98 -9.14 -3.15 -8.81
C ASN A 98 -8.90 -1.68 -9.22
N THR A 99 -9.77 -0.75 -8.84
CA THR A 99 -9.62 0.68 -9.12
C THR A 99 -10.45 1.49 -8.11
N PHE A 100 -9.80 2.36 -7.32
CA PHE A 100 -10.51 3.28 -6.42
C PHE A 100 -10.93 4.51 -7.22
N LYS A 101 -12.20 4.57 -7.64
CA LYS A 101 -12.73 5.70 -8.41
C LYS A 101 -13.50 6.72 -7.57
N THR A 102 -13.95 6.40 -6.37
CA THR A 102 -14.89 7.31 -5.67
C THR A 102 -14.99 7.13 -4.15
N THR A 103 -14.78 5.94 -3.61
CA THR A 103 -14.71 5.76 -2.14
C THR A 103 -13.25 5.58 -1.74
N ASN A 104 -12.66 6.62 -1.16
CA ASN A 104 -11.29 6.59 -0.64
C ASN A 104 -11.12 5.65 0.57
N SER A 105 -12.16 4.92 0.98
CA SER A 105 -12.06 3.93 2.05
C SER A 105 -11.42 2.64 1.55
N VAL A 106 -10.38 2.21 2.26
CA VAL A 106 -9.66 0.94 2.05
C VAL A 106 -9.82 0.06 3.27
N ARG A 107 -9.93 -1.25 3.03
CA ARG A 107 -9.98 -2.26 4.09
C ARG A 107 -8.65 -2.99 4.16
N LEU A 108 -7.90 -2.80 5.23
CA LEU A 108 -6.61 -3.46 5.48
C LEU A 108 -6.82 -4.74 6.29
N CYS A 109 -6.44 -5.89 5.75
CA CYS A 109 -6.42 -7.14 6.51
C CYS A 109 -5.48 -7.04 7.72
N ALA A 110 -5.67 -7.93 8.71
CA ALA A 110 -4.78 -8.02 9.87
C ALA A 110 -3.33 -8.23 9.43
N ARG A 111 -2.38 -7.57 10.11
CA ARG A 111 -0.93 -7.68 9.85
C ARG A 111 -0.55 -7.52 8.37
N SER A 112 -1.08 -6.49 7.73
CA SER A 112 -0.90 -6.26 6.29
C SER A 112 -0.43 -4.86 5.96
N ILE A 113 0.07 -4.71 4.73
CA ILE A 113 0.53 -3.48 4.12
C ILE A 113 -0.16 -3.32 2.77
N MET A 114 -0.70 -2.13 2.52
CA MET A 114 -1.14 -1.69 1.19
C MET A 114 -0.35 -0.46 0.78
N VAL A 115 0.04 -0.39 -0.49
CA VAL A 115 0.73 0.78 -1.07
C VAL A 115 -0.01 1.25 -2.31
N PHE A 116 -0.27 2.55 -2.38
CA PHE A 116 -1.02 3.19 -3.44
C PHE A 116 -0.18 4.25 -4.14
N ASP A 117 -0.23 4.30 -5.47
CA ASP A 117 0.33 5.37 -6.27
C ASP A 117 -0.73 6.40 -6.64
N ARG A 118 -0.38 7.66 -6.48
CA ARG A 118 -1.20 8.79 -6.87
C ARG A 118 -1.02 9.06 -8.37
N LYS A 119 -2.06 8.83 -9.17
CA LYS A 119 -2.11 9.35 -10.55
C LYS A 119 -2.95 10.61 -10.58
N VAL A 120 -2.33 11.69 -11.07
CA VAL A 120 -3.03 12.90 -11.48
C VAL A 120 -3.63 12.62 -12.87
N LEU A 121 -4.93 12.85 -13.00
CA LEU A 121 -5.66 12.76 -14.27
C LEU A 121 -5.42 13.99 -15.15
#